data_AF-A0A4P0YF75-F1
#
_entry.id   AF-A0A4P0YF75-F1
#
_cell.length_a   1.000
_cell.length_b   1.000
_cell.length_c   1.000
_cell.angle_alpha   90.00
_cell.angle_beta   90.00
_cell.angle_gamma   90.00
#
_symmetry.space_group_name_H-M   'P 1'
#
loop_
_entity.id
_entity.type
_entity.pdbx_description
1 polymer ?
#
loop_
_entity_poly.entity_id
_entity_poly.type
_entity_poly.pdbx_seq_one_letter_code
_entity_poly.pdbx_strand_id
1 'polypeptide(L)'
;MNDGVYPRTLPPLGFDLMSQKPQRGDRSRRDDDRYLFLEALMSAEQTLYISYIGRSIQDNSERFPSVLVQELVDYIGQSHCLAGDEELDCDASEARVKAHITHLHTRMPFDVANFQEDENKSYAREWLAAAGQQGEAHSDFIQPLTAPPIDSLPFDQLLRFWQHPVRAFFQQRLRVNFRAEEDDIPDDEPFTLEGLSRYQLNQQLLNTLIEEQDVSAMFRRFRAAGELPYGAFGELVWETQRLEMQALAERVMAERQQAQSMEIDLQCGGVNLTGWLQQVQPDGLLRWRPSLLSVSQGMQLWLEHLVYCASGGTGESRLFVRKEGEWRFPALAPAEAQAYLNELVDGYLLGMSQPLLLLPESGGAWLKACYDAEKDVILMDEETQQKARSKFLQTYEGNMVVSGEGADIWYQRLWRSLEPAHYEEIIAQTQRYLLPLYRYHRSTQI
;
A
#
# COMPACT_ATOMS: atom_id res chain seq x y z
N MET A 1 27.23 23.79 -19.83
CA MET A 1 27.34 25.17 -20.34
C MET A 1 25.97 25.69 -20.78
N ASN A 2 25.05 25.91 -19.83
CA ASN A 2 23.68 26.35 -20.13
C ASN A 2 23.52 27.87 -19.98
N ASP A 3 22.55 28.45 -20.69
CA ASP A 3 22.13 29.83 -20.47
C ASP A 3 21.65 30.04 -19.01
N GLY A 4 21.92 31.22 -18.46
CA GLY A 4 21.68 31.55 -17.05
C GLY A 4 22.55 30.83 -16.02
N VAL A 5 23.29 29.79 -16.41
CA VAL A 5 24.26 29.06 -15.54
C VAL A 5 25.68 29.52 -15.81
N TYR A 6 26.03 29.70 -17.08
CA TYR A 6 27.33 30.20 -17.52
C TYR A 6 27.15 31.25 -18.62
N PRO A 7 27.89 32.38 -18.60
CA PRO A 7 28.81 32.83 -17.55
C PRO A 7 28.08 33.11 -16.22
N ARG A 8 28.77 32.95 -15.08
CA ARG A 8 28.16 33.16 -13.77
C ARG A 8 27.92 34.64 -13.54
N THR A 9 26.71 35.00 -13.14
CA THR A 9 26.35 36.37 -12.79
C THR A 9 26.30 36.56 -11.28
N LEU A 10 27.05 37.54 -10.78
CA LEU A 10 26.92 38.07 -9.43
C LEU A 10 26.64 39.57 -9.57
N PRO A 11 25.43 40.06 -9.22
CA PRO A 11 25.15 41.48 -9.29
C PRO A 11 26.05 42.23 -8.30
N PRO A 12 26.64 43.37 -8.69
CA PRO A 12 27.40 44.20 -7.76
C PRO A 12 26.49 44.74 -6.66
N LEU A 13 27.09 45.07 -5.51
CA LEU A 13 26.37 45.71 -4.41
C LEU A 13 25.83 47.07 -4.90
N GLY A 14 24.59 47.43 -4.56
CA GLY A 14 23.96 48.65 -5.08
C GLY A 14 24.66 49.96 -4.70
N PHE A 15 25.56 49.92 -3.72
CA PHE A 15 26.38 51.05 -3.27
C PHE A 15 27.83 51.00 -3.79
N ASP A 16 28.16 50.04 -4.66
CA ASP A 16 29.47 49.98 -5.32
C ASP A 16 29.55 51.06 -6.41
N LEU A 17 30.13 52.20 -6.06
CA LEU A 17 30.36 53.31 -6.98
C LEU A 17 31.36 52.98 -8.10
N MET A 18 32.24 51.97 -7.91
CA MET A 18 33.16 51.52 -8.95
C MET A 18 32.38 50.87 -10.10
N SER A 19 31.36 50.06 -9.77
CA SER A 19 30.49 49.46 -10.78
C SER A 19 29.72 50.49 -11.63
N GLN A 20 29.47 51.69 -11.10
CA GLN A 20 28.76 52.77 -11.80
C GLN A 20 29.67 53.59 -12.73
N LYS A 21 30.99 53.59 -12.49
CA LYS A 21 31.99 54.31 -13.31
C LYS A 21 33.20 53.41 -13.60
N PRO A 22 33.05 52.38 -14.45
CA PRO A 22 34.11 51.42 -14.72
C PRO A 22 35.37 52.07 -15.31
N GLN A 23 36.54 51.62 -14.87
CA GLN A 23 37.85 51.98 -15.39
C GLN A 23 38.61 50.74 -15.88
N ARG A 24 39.66 50.96 -16.68
CA ARG A 24 40.56 49.87 -17.10
C ARG A 24 41.28 49.30 -15.88
N GLY A 25 41.17 47.98 -15.69
CA GLY A 25 41.73 47.27 -14.52
C GLY A 25 40.65 46.83 -13.52
N ASP A 26 39.43 47.37 -13.62
CA ASP A 26 38.30 46.88 -12.84
C ASP A 26 37.93 45.47 -13.30
N ARG A 27 37.70 44.57 -12.33
CA ARG A 27 37.30 43.20 -12.59
C ARG A 27 35.80 43.06 -12.45
N SER A 28 35.20 42.30 -13.35
CA SER A 28 33.82 41.86 -13.23
C SER A 28 33.77 40.35 -13.37
N ARG A 29 32.91 39.69 -12.57
CA ARG A 29 32.76 38.23 -12.64
C ARG A 29 32.32 37.77 -14.02
N ARG A 30 31.49 38.56 -14.68
CA ARG A 30 31.00 38.30 -16.03
C ARG A 30 32.15 38.32 -17.04
N ASP A 31 33.01 39.34 -17.00
CA ASP A 31 34.13 39.47 -17.95
C ASP A 31 35.20 38.42 -17.68
N ASP A 32 35.49 38.15 -16.41
CA ASP A 32 36.38 37.06 -16.00
C ASP A 32 35.89 35.70 -16.54
N ASP A 33 34.60 35.37 -16.37
CA ASP A 33 34.05 34.11 -16.87
C ASP A 33 34.04 34.03 -18.40
N ARG A 34 33.72 35.13 -19.10
CA ARG A 34 33.82 35.19 -20.57
C ARG A 34 35.25 35.00 -21.04
N TYR A 35 36.22 35.60 -20.35
CA TYR A 35 37.64 35.44 -20.64
C TYR A 35 38.12 34.01 -20.34
N LEU A 36 37.66 33.38 -19.26
CA LEU A 36 37.94 31.97 -18.97
C LEU A 36 37.45 31.02 -20.08
N PHE A 37 36.32 31.33 -20.73
CA PHE A 37 35.86 30.55 -21.89
C PHE A 37 36.85 30.65 -23.06
N LEU A 38 37.37 31.87 -23.31
CA LEU A 38 38.39 32.10 -24.33
C LEU A 38 39.71 31.39 -23.97
N GLU A 39 40.14 31.44 -22.71
CA GLU A 39 41.32 30.70 -22.25
C GLU A 39 41.14 29.20 -22.42
N ALA A 40 39.96 28.64 -22.14
CA ALA A 40 39.68 27.23 -22.38
C ALA A 40 39.79 26.85 -23.86
N LEU A 41 39.30 27.71 -24.76
CA LEU A 41 39.46 27.55 -26.21
C LEU A 41 40.93 27.62 -26.64
N MET A 42 41.70 28.58 -26.11
CA MET A 42 43.13 28.76 -26.44
C MET A 42 44.04 27.68 -25.84
N SER A 43 43.64 27.09 -24.72
CA SER A 43 44.44 26.09 -24.00
C SER A 43 44.20 24.66 -24.48
N ALA A 44 43.12 24.41 -25.22
CA ALA A 44 42.81 23.09 -25.75
C ALA A 44 43.75 22.75 -26.93
N GLU A 45 44.76 21.92 -26.70
CA GLU A 45 45.75 21.56 -27.74
C GLU A 45 45.26 20.49 -28.73
N GLN A 46 44.38 19.58 -28.28
CA GLN A 46 43.92 18.44 -29.09
C GLN A 46 42.41 18.48 -29.32
N THR A 47 41.62 18.46 -28.25
CA THR A 47 40.17 18.36 -28.33
C THR A 47 39.51 19.29 -27.32
N LEU A 48 38.52 20.06 -27.77
CA LEU A 48 37.65 20.86 -26.92
C LEU A 48 36.28 20.17 -26.83
N TYR A 49 35.92 19.68 -25.64
CA TYR A 49 34.61 19.07 -25.38
C TYR A 49 33.69 20.06 -24.66
N ILE A 50 32.53 20.33 -25.25
CA ILE A 50 31.51 21.24 -24.69
C ILE A 50 30.19 20.49 -24.55
N SER A 51 29.59 20.55 -23.37
CA SER A 51 28.26 19.98 -23.13
C SER A 51 27.33 20.96 -22.42
N TYR A 52 26.03 20.79 -22.64
CA TYR A 52 24.97 21.50 -21.94
C TYR A 52 23.72 20.61 -21.86
N ILE A 53 22.83 20.91 -20.93
CA ILE A 53 21.56 20.21 -20.78
C ILE A 53 20.56 20.81 -21.78
N GLY A 54 20.17 20.05 -22.81
CA GLY A 54 19.28 20.56 -23.87
C GLY A 54 17.80 20.58 -23.51
N ARG A 55 17.36 19.79 -22.52
CA ARG A 55 15.95 19.75 -22.08
C ARG A 55 15.81 19.48 -20.59
N SER A 56 14.73 19.97 -20.00
CA SER A 56 14.33 19.63 -18.64
C SER A 56 13.79 18.20 -18.55
N ILE A 57 14.18 17.46 -17.51
CA ILE A 57 13.69 16.08 -17.30
C ILE A 57 12.23 16.01 -16.82
N GLN A 58 11.71 17.11 -16.27
CA GLN A 58 10.37 17.16 -15.66
C GLN A 58 9.27 17.45 -16.68
N ASP A 59 9.41 18.55 -17.42
CA ASP A 59 8.39 19.11 -18.34
C ASP A 59 8.84 19.07 -19.82
N ASN A 60 10.03 18.54 -20.10
CA ASN A 60 10.59 18.42 -21.45
C ASN A 60 10.77 19.76 -22.19
N SER A 61 10.71 20.89 -21.48
CA SER A 61 10.98 22.22 -22.03
C SER A 61 12.41 22.31 -22.54
N GLU A 62 12.58 23.01 -23.66
CA GLU A 62 13.89 23.23 -24.26
C GLU A 62 14.75 24.15 -23.39
N ARG A 63 16.03 23.82 -23.31
CA ARG A 63 17.04 24.61 -22.61
C ARG A 63 18.13 24.98 -23.58
N PHE A 64 18.56 26.23 -23.47
CA PHE A 64 19.53 26.78 -24.39
C PHE A 64 20.95 26.61 -23.85
N PRO A 65 21.94 26.47 -24.75
CA PRO A 65 23.34 26.57 -24.38
C PRO A 65 23.65 28.00 -23.91
N SER A 66 24.76 28.15 -23.19
CA SER A 66 25.30 29.47 -22.86
C SER A 66 25.50 30.30 -24.14
N VAL A 67 25.25 31.60 -24.07
CA VAL A 67 25.51 32.54 -25.18
C VAL A 67 26.93 32.41 -25.72
N LEU A 68 27.92 32.10 -24.88
CA LEU A 68 29.32 31.89 -25.31
C LEU A 68 29.51 30.65 -26.18
N VAL A 69 28.77 29.58 -25.88
CA VAL A 69 28.77 28.37 -26.70
C VAL A 69 28.05 28.65 -28.02
N GLN A 70 26.95 29.41 -27.99
CA GLN A 70 26.23 29.83 -29.19
C GLN A 70 27.12 30.68 -30.10
N GLU A 71 27.81 31.70 -29.56
CA GLU A 71 28.78 32.54 -30.30
C GLU A 71 29.87 31.70 -30.98
N LEU A 72 30.39 30.67 -30.30
CA LEU A 72 31.40 29.76 -30.86
C LEU A 72 30.84 28.88 -31.99
N VAL A 73 29.68 28.26 -31.78
CA VAL A 73 29.02 27.40 -32.77
C VAL A 73 28.60 28.22 -34.00
N ASP A 74 28.12 29.45 -33.81
CA ASP A 74 27.80 30.39 -34.89
C ASP A 74 29.05 30.77 -35.68
N TYR A 75 30.16 31.10 -35.01
CA TYR A 75 31.42 31.40 -35.69
C TYR A 75 31.94 30.21 -36.51
N ILE A 76 31.90 28.98 -35.96
CA ILE A 76 32.32 27.77 -36.69
C ILE A 76 31.45 27.57 -37.92
N GLY A 77 30.12 27.65 -37.76
CA GLY A 77 29.18 27.46 -38.88
C GLY A 77 29.34 28.50 -39.99
N GLN A 78 29.65 29.75 -39.66
CA GLN A 78 29.84 30.83 -40.65
C GLN A 78 31.18 30.78 -41.38
N SER A 79 32.17 30.05 -40.85
CA SER A 79 33.54 30.03 -41.36
C SER A 79 33.98 28.70 -41.97
N HIS A 80 33.13 27.67 -41.91
CA HIS A 80 33.42 26.33 -42.40
C HIS A 80 32.31 25.81 -43.31
N CYS A 81 32.65 24.84 -44.16
CA CYS A 81 31.72 24.12 -45.03
C CYS A 81 32.10 22.64 -44.99
N LEU A 82 31.11 21.75 -45.02
CA LEU A 82 31.35 20.31 -45.10
C LEU A 82 31.74 19.94 -46.54
N ALA A 83 32.59 18.93 -46.68
CA ALA A 83 32.95 18.42 -48.00
C ALA A 83 31.69 17.87 -48.72
N GLY A 84 31.45 18.32 -49.95
CA GLY A 84 30.25 18.00 -50.74
C GLY A 84 29.10 19.00 -50.63
N ASP A 85 29.22 20.01 -49.76
CA ASP A 85 28.23 21.08 -49.58
C ASP A 85 28.65 22.41 -50.24
N GLU A 86 29.68 22.41 -51.11
CA GLU A 86 30.31 23.62 -51.64
C GLU A 86 29.39 24.47 -52.53
N GLU A 87 28.38 23.84 -53.14
CA GLU A 87 27.40 24.49 -54.02
C GLU A 87 26.13 24.93 -53.27
N LEU A 88 26.04 24.66 -51.97
CA LEU A 88 24.94 25.14 -51.13
C LEU A 88 25.07 26.64 -50.84
N ASP A 89 23.95 27.27 -50.50
CA ASP A 89 23.99 28.64 -49.99
C ASP A 89 24.59 28.70 -48.58
N CYS A 90 25.02 29.90 -48.19
CA CYS A 90 25.72 30.11 -46.92
C CYS A 90 24.92 29.62 -45.72
N ASP A 91 23.61 29.91 -45.69
CA ASP A 91 22.74 29.58 -44.55
C ASP A 91 22.52 28.06 -44.43
N ALA A 92 22.34 27.33 -45.54
CA ALA A 92 22.18 25.87 -45.49
C ALA A 92 23.50 25.18 -45.14
N SER A 93 24.63 25.66 -45.66
CA SER A 93 25.96 25.15 -45.30
C SER A 93 26.23 25.36 -43.79
N GLU A 94 25.97 26.56 -43.27
CA GLU A 94 26.11 26.89 -41.84
C GLU A 94 25.27 25.95 -40.96
N ALA A 95 24.00 25.73 -41.31
CA ALA A 95 23.11 24.86 -40.55
C ALA A 95 23.60 23.40 -40.50
N ARG A 96 24.14 22.88 -41.60
CA ARG A 96 24.70 21.51 -41.66
C ARG A 96 25.96 21.36 -40.82
N VAL A 97 26.86 22.35 -40.83
CA VAL A 97 28.04 22.37 -39.97
C VAL A 97 27.64 22.34 -38.49
N LYS A 98 26.69 23.20 -38.08
CA LYS A 98 26.20 23.23 -36.68
C LYS A 98 25.58 21.90 -36.27
N ALA A 99 24.78 21.30 -37.14
CA ALA A 99 24.18 19.99 -36.89
C ALA A 99 25.24 18.88 -36.79
N HIS A 100 26.29 18.94 -37.63
CA HIS A 100 27.36 17.95 -37.63
C HIS A 100 28.19 17.95 -36.34
N ILE A 101 28.47 19.12 -35.77
CA ILE A 101 29.23 19.24 -34.51
C ILE A 101 28.37 19.13 -33.25
N THR A 102 27.04 19.14 -33.40
CA THR A 102 26.11 19.07 -32.26
C THR A 102 25.55 17.66 -32.14
N HIS A 103 25.95 16.96 -31.09
CA HIS A 103 25.44 15.62 -30.80
C HIS A 103 24.37 15.64 -29.70
N LEU A 104 23.16 15.16 -30.04
CA LEU A 104 22.05 15.04 -29.09
C LEU A 104 22.09 13.65 -28.42
N HIS A 105 22.57 13.59 -27.18
CA HIS A 105 22.58 12.35 -26.41
C HIS A 105 21.17 11.93 -25.95
N THR A 106 20.95 10.62 -25.88
CA THR A 106 19.70 10.01 -25.41
C THR A 106 19.47 10.25 -23.91
N ARG A 107 18.21 10.20 -23.48
CA ARG A 107 17.84 10.38 -22.07
C ARG A 107 18.33 9.23 -21.18
N MET A 108 18.15 8.00 -21.63
CA MET A 108 18.47 6.81 -20.83
C MET A 108 19.78 6.19 -21.29
N PRO A 109 20.63 5.71 -20.37
CA PRO A 109 21.91 5.11 -20.73
C PRO A 109 21.76 3.81 -21.52
N PHE A 110 20.65 3.09 -21.33
CA PHE A 110 20.30 1.85 -22.02
C PHE A 110 19.52 2.04 -23.32
N ASP A 111 19.42 3.27 -23.84
CA ASP A 111 18.86 3.49 -25.17
C ASP A 111 19.72 2.75 -26.23
N VAL A 112 19.05 2.08 -27.17
CA VAL A 112 19.69 1.30 -28.24
C VAL A 112 20.66 2.15 -29.05
N ALA A 113 20.36 3.44 -29.26
CA ALA A 113 21.22 4.33 -30.04
C ALA A 113 22.65 4.43 -29.46
N ASN A 114 22.81 4.30 -28.14
CA ASN A 114 24.13 4.34 -27.50
C ASN A 114 24.99 3.10 -27.75
N PHE A 115 24.44 2.01 -28.29
CA PHE A 115 25.16 0.74 -28.50
C PHE A 115 25.35 0.37 -29.97
N GLN A 116 24.93 1.26 -30.88
CA GLN A 116 25.19 1.12 -32.31
C GLN A 116 26.68 1.34 -32.60
N GLU A 117 27.16 0.80 -33.73
CA GLU A 117 28.54 1.03 -34.19
C GLU A 117 28.67 2.48 -34.68
N ASP A 118 28.99 3.38 -33.75
CA ASP A 118 29.22 4.81 -33.93
C ASP A 118 30.44 5.24 -33.10
N GLU A 119 31.01 6.42 -33.40
CA GLU A 119 32.13 7.01 -32.67
C GLU A 119 31.80 7.20 -31.18
N ASN A 120 30.54 7.47 -30.86
CA ASN A 120 30.06 7.72 -29.50
C ASN A 120 29.47 6.48 -28.82
N LYS A 121 29.78 5.27 -29.31
CA LYS A 121 29.31 4.03 -28.70
C LYS A 121 29.67 3.96 -27.23
N SER A 122 28.69 3.61 -26.41
CA SER A 122 28.84 3.40 -24.99
C SER A 122 29.74 2.19 -24.70
N TYR A 123 30.65 2.39 -23.75
CA TYR A 123 31.52 1.33 -23.22
C TYR A 123 30.89 0.62 -22.01
N ALA A 124 29.73 1.10 -21.53
CA ALA A 124 29.02 0.60 -20.35
C ALA A 124 28.24 -0.68 -20.67
N ARG A 125 28.93 -1.83 -20.61
CA ARG A 125 28.38 -3.15 -20.97
C ARG A 125 27.19 -3.57 -20.11
N GLU A 126 27.07 -3.07 -18.88
CA GLU A 126 25.98 -3.39 -17.96
C GLU A 126 24.58 -3.11 -18.54
N TRP A 127 24.46 -2.16 -19.47
CA TRP A 127 23.21 -1.79 -20.10
C TRP A 127 22.92 -2.54 -21.41
N LEU A 128 23.89 -3.29 -21.94
CA LEU A 128 23.77 -3.93 -23.25
C LEU A 128 22.60 -4.93 -23.30
N ALA A 129 22.40 -5.69 -22.22
CA ALA A 129 21.28 -6.63 -22.13
C ALA A 129 19.92 -5.89 -22.16
N ALA A 130 19.81 -4.75 -21.47
CA ALA A 130 18.59 -3.94 -21.48
C ALA A 130 18.37 -3.27 -22.84
N ALA A 131 19.40 -2.69 -23.44
CA ALA A 131 19.36 -2.08 -24.76
C ALA A 131 18.98 -3.12 -25.83
N GLY A 132 19.59 -4.31 -25.78
CA GLY A 132 19.29 -5.42 -26.69
C GLY A 132 17.97 -6.15 -26.40
N GLN A 133 17.19 -5.70 -25.41
CA GLN A 133 15.94 -6.33 -24.98
C GLN A 133 16.10 -7.84 -24.67
N GLN A 134 17.25 -8.21 -24.11
CA GLN A 134 17.61 -9.60 -23.78
C GLN A 134 17.11 -10.02 -22.40
N GLY A 135 16.26 -9.20 -21.77
CA GLY A 135 15.67 -9.50 -20.47
C GLY A 135 14.56 -10.54 -20.60
N GLU A 136 14.47 -11.42 -19.61
CA GLU A 136 13.32 -12.30 -19.42
C GLU A 136 12.31 -11.60 -18.52
N ALA A 137 11.04 -11.59 -18.91
CA ALA A 137 9.97 -11.07 -18.06
C ALA A 137 9.90 -11.91 -16.77
N HIS A 138 9.57 -11.26 -15.65
CA HIS A 138 9.32 -11.99 -14.41
C HIS A 138 8.17 -13.00 -14.63
N SER A 139 8.39 -14.25 -14.23
CA SER A 139 7.37 -15.28 -14.24
C SER A 139 6.26 -14.96 -13.24
N ASP A 140 5.08 -15.54 -13.44
CA ASP A 140 3.97 -15.44 -12.50
C ASP A 140 4.40 -15.86 -11.10
N PHE A 141 4.09 -15.02 -10.11
CA PHE A 141 4.49 -15.24 -8.73
C PHE A 141 3.79 -16.47 -8.11
N ILE A 142 2.52 -16.67 -8.46
CA ILE A 142 1.71 -17.77 -7.92
C ILE A 142 2.08 -19.06 -8.64
N GLN A 143 2.95 -19.84 -8.01
CA GLN A 143 3.31 -21.19 -8.44
C GLN A 143 2.93 -22.17 -7.31
N PRO A 144 2.10 -23.18 -7.58
CA PRO A 144 1.68 -24.14 -6.56
C PRO A 144 2.88 -24.84 -5.92
N LEU A 145 2.97 -24.78 -4.59
CA LEU A 145 3.96 -25.49 -3.80
C LEU A 145 3.40 -26.83 -3.35
N THR A 146 4.28 -27.80 -3.12
CA THR A 146 3.89 -29.04 -2.44
C THR A 146 3.34 -28.72 -1.05
N ALA A 147 2.17 -29.30 -0.75
CA ALA A 147 1.51 -29.16 0.54
C ALA A 147 2.40 -29.75 1.65
N PRO A 148 2.64 -29.02 2.75
CA PRO A 148 3.36 -29.57 3.89
C PRO A 148 2.48 -30.60 4.62
N PRO A 149 3.06 -31.70 5.15
CA PRO A 149 2.33 -32.60 6.03
C PRO A 149 2.03 -31.88 7.35
N ILE A 150 0.75 -31.70 7.67
CA ILE A 150 0.28 -31.04 8.88
C ILE A 150 -0.65 -32.00 9.60
N ASP A 151 -0.16 -32.64 10.67
CA ASP A 151 -0.96 -33.58 11.46
C ASP A 151 -1.65 -32.90 12.64
N SER A 152 -1.10 -31.77 13.11
CA SER A 152 -1.68 -30.97 14.20
C SER A 152 -1.58 -29.49 13.88
N LEU A 153 -2.67 -28.76 14.12
CA LEU A 153 -2.82 -27.34 13.83
C LEU A 153 -3.31 -26.60 15.08
N PRO A 154 -2.54 -25.65 15.62
CA PRO A 154 -3.04 -24.78 16.68
C PRO A 154 -4.18 -23.88 16.17
N PHE A 155 -5.26 -23.76 16.94
CA PHE A 155 -6.43 -22.97 16.58
C PHE A 155 -6.10 -21.50 16.29
N ASP A 156 -5.19 -20.90 17.05
CA ASP A 156 -4.70 -19.54 16.82
C ASP A 156 -4.07 -19.35 15.43
N GLN A 157 -3.46 -20.40 14.88
CA GLN A 157 -2.86 -20.37 13.54
C GLN A 157 -3.94 -20.35 12.46
N LEU A 158 -5.03 -21.11 12.66
CA LEU A 158 -6.19 -21.12 11.78
C LEU A 158 -6.93 -19.78 11.84
N LEU A 159 -7.14 -19.22 13.03
CA LEU A 159 -7.70 -17.87 13.21
C LEU A 159 -6.88 -16.81 12.46
N ARG A 160 -5.55 -16.78 12.67
CA ARG A 160 -4.66 -15.84 11.99
C ARG A 160 -4.67 -16.01 10.47
N PHE A 161 -4.81 -17.24 9.97
CA PHE A 161 -4.93 -17.48 8.54
C PHE A 161 -6.19 -16.83 7.96
N TRP A 162 -7.34 -17.12 8.56
CA TRP A 162 -8.62 -16.61 8.06
C TRP A 162 -8.84 -15.11 8.28
N GLN A 163 -8.00 -14.47 9.10
CA GLN A 163 -7.99 -13.00 9.20
C GLN A 163 -7.51 -12.36 7.89
N HIS A 164 -6.48 -12.95 7.26
CA HIS A 164 -5.90 -12.48 6.00
C HIS A 164 -5.11 -13.62 5.31
N PRO A 165 -5.76 -14.44 4.47
CA PRO A 165 -5.16 -15.67 3.94
C PRO A 165 -3.92 -15.46 3.06
N VAL A 166 -3.90 -14.39 2.26
CA VAL A 166 -2.75 -14.05 1.42
C VAL A 166 -1.54 -13.67 2.28
N ARG A 167 -1.73 -12.79 3.27
CA ARG A 167 -0.69 -12.48 4.26
C ARG A 167 -0.19 -13.74 4.96
N ALA A 168 -1.11 -14.61 5.35
CA ALA A 168 -0.76 -15.85 6.03
C ALA A 168 0.09 -16.78 5.14
N PHE A 169 -0.17 -16.88 3.84
CA PHE A 169 0.72 -17.61 2.92
C PHE A 169 2.15 -17.05 2.95
N PHE A 170 2.33 -15.73 2.81
CA PHE A 170 3.67 -15.15 2.88
C PHE A 170 4.35 -15.39 4.23
N GLN A 171 3.66 -15.11 5.34
CA GLN A 171 4.25 -15.15 6.68
C GLN A 171 4.45 -16.58 7.21
N GLN A 172 3.49 -17.48 6.96
CA GLN A 172 3.51 -18.85 7.48
C GLN A 172 4.22 -19.81 6.52
N ARG A 173 3.90 -19.77 5.21
CA ARG A 173 4.48 -20.68 4.21
C ARG A 173 5.84 -20.23 3.71
N LEU A 174 5.96 -18.97 3.27
CA LEU A 174 7.22 -18.46 2.69
C LEU A 174 8.17 -17.87 3.73
N ARG A 175 7.71 -17.65 4.96
CA ARG A 175 8.43 -16.92 6.03
C ARG A 175 8.86 -15.50 5.64
N VAL A 176 8.13 -14.90 4.71
CA VAL A 176 8.33 -13.52 4.25
C VAL A 176 7.49 -12.58 5.10
N ASN A 177 8.16 -11.61 5.71
CA ASN A 177 7.52 -10.52 6.44
C ASN A 177 7.99 -9.19 5.86
N PHE A 178 7.09 -8.45 5.23
CA PHE A 178 7.35 -7.07 4.82
C PHE A 178 7.25 -6.17 6.04
N ARG A 179 8.34 -6.04 6.78
CA ARG A 179 8.44 -5.08 7.89
C ARG A 179 8.81 -3.73 7.30
N ALA A 180 7.93 -2.75 7.42
CA ALA A 180 8.32 -1.37 7.23
C ALA A 180 9.16 -0.97 8.45
N GLU A 181 10.41 -0.59 8.23
CA GLU A 181 11.27 -0.02 9.28
C GLU A 181 11.03 1.48 9.34
N GLU A 182 9.84 1.91 9.77
CA GLU A 182 9.54 3.32 10.06
C GLU A 182 8.18 3.38 10.76
N ASP A 183 8.18 3.45 12.10
CA ASP A 183 7.09 4.10 12.82
C ASP A 183 7.47 5.58 12.85
N ASP A 184 6.80 6.41 12.04
CA ASP A 184 7.03 7.86 12.04
C ASP A 184 6.86 8.37 13.49
N ILE A 185 7.95 8.92 14.04
CA ILE A 185 7.88 9.62 15.31
C ILE A 185 7.09 10.89 15.04
N PRO A 186 5.97 11.15 15.75
CA PRO A 186 5.22 12.37 15.55
C PRO A 186 6.10 13.60 15.79
N ASP A 187 6.07 14.57 14.86
CA ASP A 187 6.81 15.83 14.98
C ASP A 187 6.29 16.72 16.14
N ASP A 188 5.02 16.52 16.50
CA ASP A 188 4.28 17.30 17.48
C ASP A 188 3.64 16.42 18.57
N GLU A 189 3.24 17.07 19.67
CA GLU A 189 2.38 16.46 20.69
C GLU A 189 0.97 16.10 20.12
N PRO A 190 0.26 15.12 20.72
CA PRO A 190 -1.03 14.70 20.17
C PRO A 190 -2.11 15.77 20.37
N PHE A 191 -2.53 16.45 19.31
CA PHE A 191 -3.69 17.36 19.35
C PHE A 191 -5.04 16.64 19.19
N THR A 192 -5.04 15.49 18.49
CA THR A 192 -6.21 14.65 18.28
C THR A 192 -5.89 13.19 18.57
N LEU A 193 -6.93 12.37 18.78
CA LEU A 193 -6.81 10.92 18.94
C LEU A 193 -7.44 10.24 17.72
N GLU A 194 -6.60 9.69 16.86
CA GLU A 194 -7.02 9.11 15.58
C GLU A 194 -6.40 7.72 15.35
N GLY A 195 -6.86 7.05 14.29
CA GLY A 195 -6.32 5.78 13.82
C GLY A 195 -6.12 4.72 14.91
N LEU A 196 -4.88 4.22 15.00
CA LEU A 196 -4.47 3.14 15.90
C LEU A 196 -4.47 3.56 17.37
N SER A 197 -4.01 4.77 17.70
CA SER A 197 -3.96 5.26 19.09
C SER A 197 -5.35 5.33 19.71
N ARG A 198 -6.34 5.85 18.96
CA ARG A 198 -7.74 5.86 19.40
C ARG A 198 -8.28 4.43 19.59
N TYR A 199 -7.93 3.49 18.70
CA TYR A 199 -8.35 2.10 18.83
C TYR A 199 -7.78 1.45 20.10
N GLN A 200 -6.48 1.63 20.38
CA GLN A 200 -5.81 1.10 21.56
C GLN A 200 -6.39 1.66 22.86
N LEU A 201 -6.64 2.98 22.90
CA LEU A 201 -7.32 3.63 24.03
C LEU A 201 -8.71 3.03 24.23
N ASN A 202 -9.52 2.98 23.17
CA ASN A 202 -10.89 2.46 23.26
C ASN A 202 -10.94 0.98 23.64
N GLN A 203 -9.95 0.18 23.25
CA GLN A 203 -9.88 -1.23 23.64
C GLN A 203 -9.70 -1.40 25.14
N GLN A 204 -8.79 -0.62 25.73
CA GLN A 204 -8.57 -0.63 27.18
C GLN A 204 -9.77 -0.02 27.92
N LEU A 205 -10.35 1.06 27.38
CA LEU A 205 -11.48 1.77 28.00
C LEU A 205 -12.73 0.89 28.04
N LEU A 206 -13.04 0.23 26.92
CA LEU A 206 -14.15 -0.70 26.82
C LEU A 206 -14.02 -1.86 27.82
N ASN A 207 -12.84 -2.48 27.91
CA ASN A 207 -12.61 -3.57 28.87
C ASN A 207 -12.71 -3.07 30.33
N THR A 208 -12.17 -1.88 30.62
CA THR A 208 -12.27 -1.27 31.96
C THR A 208 -13.73 -1.05 32.36
N LEU A 209 -14.57 -0.59 31.43
CA LEU A 209 -16.00 -0.40 31.65
C LEU A 209 -16.75 -1.72 31.85
N ILE A 210 -16.47 -2.74 31.03
CA ILE A 210 -17.11 -4.06 31.12
C ILE A 210 -16.76 -4.78 32.43
N GLU A 211 -15.54 -4.58 32.94
CA GLU A 211 -15.10 -5.10 34.23
C GLU A 211 -15.49 -4.21 35.42
N GLU A 212 -16.29 -3.16 35.19
CA GLU A 212 -16.76 -2.23 36.22
C GLU A 212 -15.61 -1.59 37.05
N GLN A 213 -14.47 -1.34 36.42
CA GLN A 213 -13.28 -0.76 37.05
C GLN A 213 -13.26 0.79 36.97
N ASP A 214 -12.42 1.43 37.79
CA ASP A 214 -12.31 2.90 37.84
C ASP A 214 -11.67 3.49 36.57
N VAL A 215 -12.53 4.03 35.70
CA VAL A 215 -12.15 4.77 34.48
C VAL A 215 -11.33 6.02 34.80
N SER A 216 -11.52 6.63 35.98
CA SER A 216 -10.77 7.83 36.39
C SER A 216 -9.29 7.54 36.61
N ALA A 217 -8.95 6.35 37.13
CA ALA A 217 -7.58 5.90 37.24
C ALA A 217 -6.93 5.70 35.88
N MET A 218 -7.68 5.13 34.93
CA MET A 218 -7.22 4.96 33.56
C MET A 218 -6.95 6.31 32.88
N PHE A 219 -7.86 7.29 33.03
CA PHE A 219 -7.66 8.65 32.52
C PHE A 219 -6.35 9.27 33.02
N ARG A 220 -6.09 9.20 34.33
CA ARG A 220 -4.85 9.72 34.93
C ARG A 220 -3.60 9.07 34.33
N ARG A 221 -3.65 7.77 34.05
CA ARG A 221 -2.53 7.02 33.46
C ARG A 221 -2.26 7.45 32.01
N PHE A 222 -3.28 7.52 31.16
CA PHE A 222 -3.14 7.96 29.76
C PHE A 222 -2.66 9.42 29.68
N ARG A 223 -3.19 10.28 30.56
CA ARG A 223 -2.71 11.67 30.69
C ARG A 223 -1.24 11.74 31.10
N ALA A 224 -0.81 10.93 32.06
CA ALA A 224 0.59 10.91 32.52
C ALA A 224 1.55 10.32 31.48
N ALA A 225 1.06 9.43 30.60
CA ALA A 225 1.82 8.89 29.49
C ALA A 225 1.98 9.86 28.30
N GLY A 226 1.27 11.00 28.32
CA GLY A 226 1.29 11.95 27.21
C GLY A 226 0.51 11.49 25.97
N GLU A 227 -0.38 10.49 26.11
CA GLU A 227 -1.16 9.92 25.01
C GLU A 227 -2.46 10.69 24.70
N LEU A 228 -2.81 11.68 25.53
CA LEU A 228 -4.00 12.51 25.38
C LEU A 228 -3.61 13.95 25.02
N PRO A 229 -4.48 14.68 24.29
CA PRO A 229 -4.31 16.11 24.10
C PRO A 229 -4.24 16.89 25.41
N TYR A 230 -3.58 18.05 25.34
CA TYR A 230 -3.30 18.84 26.53
C TYR A 230 -4.57 19.41 27.20
N GLY A 231 -4.60 19.35 28.54
CA GLY A 231 -5.57 20.04 29.38
C GLY A 231 -7.03 19.68 29.06
N ALA A 232 -7.86 20.72 28.87
CA ALA A 232 -9.30 20.59 28.63
C ALA A 232 -9.64 19.81 27.34
N PHE A 233 -8.77 19.86 26.32
CA PHE A 233 -8.98 19.10 25.09
C PHE A 233 -8.87 17.58 25.34
N GLY A 234 -7.91 17.16 26.16
CA GLY A 234 -7.78 15.75 26.57
C GLY A 234 -8.99 15.27 27.37
N GLU A 235 -9.51 16.13 28.26
CA GLU A 235 -10.73 15.84 29.05
C GLU A 235 -11.96 15.67 28.14
N LEU A 236 -12.15 16.55 27.15
CA LEU A 236 -13.25 16.45 26.19
C LEU A 236 -13.16 15.21 25.30
N VAL A 237 -11.97 14.89 24.79
CA VAL A 237 -11.77 13.70 23.95
C VAL A 237 -12.00 12.44 24.78
N TRP A 238 -11.49 12.40 26.01
CA TRP A 238 -11.74 11.30 26.94
C TRP A 238 -13.22 11.08 27.20
N GLU A 239 -13.97 12.13 27.56
CA GLU A 239 -15.41 12.02 27.83
C GLU A 239 -16.19 11.56 26.60
N THR A 240 -15.80 12.03 25.40
CA THR A 240 -16.43 11.59 24.15
C THR A 240 -16.20 10.09 23.91
N GLN A 241 -14.98 9.61 24.09
CA GLN A 241 -14.68 8.17 23.95
C GLN A 241 -15.35 7.35 25.05
N ARG A 242 -15.40 7.85 26.29
CA ARG A 242 -16.08 7.21 27.42
C ARG A 242 -17.56 7.01 27.14
N LEU A 243 -18.26 8.04 26.65
CA LEU A 243 -19.69 7.93 26.31
C LEU A 243 -19.94 6.90 25.20
N GLU A 244 -19.12 6.90 24.16
CA GLU A 244 -19.26 5.92 23.07
C GLU A 244 -18.96 4.48 23.54
N MET A 245 -17.90 4.29 24.33
CA MET A 245 -17.53 2.98 24.87
C MET A 245 -18.50 2.50 25.95
N GLN A 246 -19.11 3.41 26.71
CA GLN A 246 -20.14 3.10 27.69
C GLN A 246 -21.35 2.44 27.02
N ALA A 247 -21.85 3.02 25.93
CA ALA A 247 -22.99 2.45 25.20
C ALA A 247 -22.69 1.03 24.68
N LEU A 248 -21.45 0.78 24.23
CA LEU A 248 -21.03 -0.56 23.82
C LEU A 248 -20.84 -1.50 25.02
N ALA A 249 -20.26 -1.03 26.12
CA ALA A 249 -20.08 -1.79 27.36
C ALA A 249 -21.41 -2.23 27.94
N GLU A 250 -22.43 -1.36 27.95
CA GLU A 250 -23.77 -1.68 28.44
C GLU A 250 -24.42 -2.83 27.66
N ARG A 251 -24.28 -2.86 26.33
CA ARG A 251 -24.73 -3.99 25.49
C ARG A 251 -24.02 -5.29 25.86
N VAL A 252 -22.70 -5.23 26.08
CA VAL A 252 -21.92 -6.40 26.48
C VAL A 252 -22.34 -6.89 27.86
N MET A 253 -22.43 -5.99 28.84
CA MET A 253 -22.78 -6.31 30.22
C MET A 253 -24.20 -6.88 30.33
N ALA A 254 -25.14 -6.40 29.51
CA ALA A 254 -26.51 -6.91 29.49
C ALA A 254 -26.60 -8.42 29.13
N GLU A 255 -25.64 -8.92 28.36
CA GLU A 255 -25.58 -10.32 27.94
C GLU A 255 -24.40 -11.09 28.55
N ARG A 256 -23.62 -10.47 29.43
CA ARG A 256 -22.44 -11.09 30.05
C ARG A 256 -22.84 -11.98 31.22
N GLN A 257 -22.42 -13.23 31.15
CA GLN A 257 -22.56 -14.24 32.20
C GLN A 257 -21.17 -14.75 32.65
N GLN A 258 -21.17 -15.58 33.69
CA GLN A 258 -19.96 -16.23 34.17
C GLN A 258 -19.39 -17.16 33.09
N ALA A 259 -18.12 -16.97 32.76
CA ALA A 259 -17.48 -17.68 31.65
C ALA A 259 -16.33 -18.56 32.13
N GLN A 260 -16.02 -19.61 31.36
CA GLN A 260 -14.91 -20.53 31.59
C GLN A 260 -14.08 -20.73 30.30
N SER A 261 -12.90 -21.32 30.42
CA SER A 261 -12.13 -21.74 29.25
C SER A 261 -12.57 -23.13 28.82
N MET A 262 -12.66 -23.36 27.51
CA MET A 262 -12.97 -24.66 26.91
C MET A 262 -11.76 -25.12 26.09
N GLU A 263 -11.30 -26.35 26.33
CA GLU A 263 -10.24 -26.97 25.56
C GLU A 263 -10.75 -27.37 24.17
N ILE A 264 -9.90 -27.21 23.17
CA ILE A 264 -10.14 -27.61 21.78
C ILE A 264 -9.26 -28.83 21.51
N ASP A 265 -9.89 -29.95 21.17
CA ASP A 265 -9.26 -31.17 20.67
C ASP A 265 -10.22 -31.82 19.66
N LEU A 266 -10.11 -31.40 18.40
CA LEU A 266 -11.05 -31.76 17.33
C LEU A 266 -10.31 -32.31 16.12
N GLN A 267 -10.73 -33.48 15.64
CA GLN A 267 -10.22 -34.06 14.41
C GLN A 267 -10.94 -33.47 13.18
N CYS A 268 -10.23 -32.69 12.37
CA CYS A 268 -10.79 -31.98 11.22
C CYS A 268 -9.96 -32.25 9.95
N GLY A 269 -10.57 -32.81 8.90
CA GLY A 269 -9.87 -33.01 7.61
C GLY A 269 -8.57 -33.82 7.69
N GLY A 270 -8.45 -34.74 8.66
CA GLY A 270 -7.21 -35.50 8.91
C GLY A 270 -6.17 -34.78 9.78
N VAL A 271 -6.45 -33.56 10.22
CA VAL A 271 -5.59 -32.75 11.10
C VAL A 271 -6.21 -32.68 12.50
N ASN A 272 -5.40 -32.73 13.55
CA ASN A 272 -5.86 -32.47 14.91
C ASN A 272 -5.78 -30.97 15.24
N LEU A 273 -6.94 -30.33 15.43
CA LEU A 273 -7.05 -28.93 15.81
C LEU A 273 -7.01 -28.80 17.34
N THR A 274 -6.03 -28.08 17.87
CA THR A 274 -5.81 -27.95 19.32
C THR A 274 -5.74 -26.50 19.79
N GLY A 275 -6.17 -26.22 21.03
CA GLY A 275 -6.14 -24.86 21.59
C GLY A 275 -7.14 -24.63 22.70
N TRP A 276 -7.48 -23.36 22.96
CA TRP A 276 -8.42 -22.98 24.00
C TRP A 276 -9.37 -21.89 23.52
N LEU A 277 -10.67 -22.11 23.66
CA LEU A 277 -11.67 -21.05 23.57
C LEU A 277 -11.79 -20.36 24.93
N GLN A 278 -11.50 -19.06 24.93
CA GLN A 278 -11.57 -18.23 26.13
C GLN A 278 -12.99 -17.70 26.34
N GLN A 279 -13.34 -17.45 27.61
CA GLN A 279 -14.58 -16.78 28.00
C GLN A 279 -15.84 -17.40 27.35
N VAL A 280 -15.95 -18.73 27.41
CA VAL A 280 -17.14 -19.47 27.00
C VAL A 280 -18.19 -19.38 28.10
N GLN A 281 -19.37 -18.86 27.75
CA GLN A 281 -20.52 -18.73 28.63
C GLN A 281 -21.48 -19.91 28.46
N PRO A 282 -22.41 -20.13 29.41
CA PRO A 282 -23.42 -21.18 29.29
C PRO A 282 -24.31 -21.05 28.05
N ASP A 283 -24.54 -19.81 27.58
CA ASP A 283 -25.32 -19.48 26.40
C ASP A 283 -24.48 -19.32 25.12
N GLY A 284 -23.16 -19.52 25.22
CA GLY A 284 -22.23 -19.62 24.10
C GLY A 284 -21.08 -18.62 24.15
N LEU A 285 -20.79 -17.94 23.04
CA LEU A 285 -19.64 -17.03 22.94
C LEU A 285 -20.09 -15.57 22.90
N LEU A 286 -19.48 -14.73 23.74
CA LEU A 286 -19.63 -13.29 23.69
C LEU A 286 -18.26 -12.66 23.42
N ARG A 287 -18.20 -11.84 22.38
CA ARG A 287 -17.03 -11.09 21.96
C ARG A 287 -17.40 -9.62 21.78
N TRP A 288 -16.43 -8.75 21.90
CA TRP A 288 -16.63 -7.32 21.70
C TRP A 288 -15.36 -6.65 21.18
N ARG A 289 -15.52 -5.61 20.35
CA ARG A 289 -14.40 -4.80 19.86
C ARG A 289 -14.80 -3.33 19.68
N PRO A 290 -13.92 -2.35 19.98
CA PRO A 290 -14.16 -0.93 19.75
C PRO A 290 -13.90 -0.51 18.28
N SER A 291 -14.32 -1.34 17.32
CA SER A 291 -14.16 -1.12 15.88
C SER A 291 -15.52 -0.98 15.21
N LEU A 292 -15.54 -0.64 13.92
CA LEU A 292 -16.72 -0.84 13.08
C LEU A 292 -16.86 -2.33 12.72
N LEU A 293 -18.05 -2.72 12.27
CA LEU A 293 -18.34 -4.06 11.78
C LEU A 293 -17.52 -4.34 10.52
N SER A 294 -16.85 -5.48 10.48
CA SER A 294 -16.09 -5.94 9.32
C SER A 294 -16.37 -7.43 9.04
N VAL A 295 -16.15 -7.86 7.81
CA VAL A 295 -16.36 -9.24 7.38
C VAL A 295 -15.29 -10.16 7.97
N SER A 296 -14.03 -9.68 8.01
CA SER A 296 -12.93 -10.39 8.68
C SER A 296 -13.27 -10.69 10.14
N GLN A 297 -13.91 -9.75 10.85
CA GLN A 297 -14.36 -9.98 12.24
C GLN A 297 -15.48 -11.02 12.34
N GLY A 298 -16.42 -11.02 11.40
CA GLY A 298 -17.45 -12.05 11.29
C GLY A 298 -16.85 -13.44 11.07
N MET A 299 -15.83 -13.53 10.21
CA MET A 299 -15.09 -14.77 9.94
C MET A 299 -14.39 -15.30 11.19
N GLN A 300 -13.78 -14.42 11.99
CA GLN A 300 -13.16 -14.83 13.25
C GLN A 300 -14.19 -15.41 14.23
N LEU A 301 -15.31 -14.72 14.45
CA LEU A 301 -16.38 -15.22 15.32
C LEU A 301 -16.98 -16.52 14.77
N TRP A 302 -17.17 -16.62 13.46
CA TRP A 302 -17.71 -17.82 12.81
C TRP A 302 -16.81 -19.03 13.05
N LEU A 303 -15.49 -18.86 12.89
CA LEU A 303 -14.54 -19.92 13.14
C LEU A 303 -14.53 -20.35 14.62
N GLU A 304 -14.57 -19.40 15.57
CA GLU A 304 -14.73 -19.71 17.00
C GLU A 304 -16.06 -20.44 17.29
N HIS A 305 -17.14 -20.02 16.64
CA HIS A 305 -18.48 -20.60 16.79
C HIS A 305 -18.53 -22.05 16.29
N LEU A 306 -17.92 -22.34 15.14
CA LEU A 306 -17.83 -23.69 14.59
C LEU A 306 -17.08 -24.63 15.54
N VAL A 307 -15.95 -24.18 16.09
CA VAL A 307 -15.21 -24.96 17.09
C VAL A 307 -16.03 -25.16 18.36
N TYR A 308 -16.70 -24.12 18.86
CA TYR A 308 -17.57 -24.22 20.03
C TYR A 308 -18.69 -25.25 19.83
N CYS A 309 -19.39 -25.21 18.70
CA CYS A 309 -20.48 -26.15 18.40
C CYS A 309 -19.98 -27.57 18.12
N ALA A 310 -18.85 -27.72 17.43
CA ALA A 310 -18.23 -29.03 17.18
C ALA A 310 -17.75 -29.70 18.50
N SER A 311 -17.28 -28.92 19.47
CA SER A 311 -16.96 -29.37 20.83
C SER A 311 -18.18 -29.68 21.70
N GLY A 312 -19.40 -29.62 21.15
CA GLY A 312 -20.65 -29.96 21.83
C GLY A 312 -21.41 -28.78 22.43
N GLY A 313 -20.96 -27.54 22.19
CA GLY A 313 -21.68 -26.33 22.59
C GLY A 313 -23.02 -26.18 21.85
N THR A 314 -24.08 -25.85 22.58
CA THR A 314 -25.44 -25.69 22.02
C THR A 314 -25.97 -24.26 22.08
N GLY A 315 -25.10 -23.31 22.46
CA GLY A 315 -25.41 -21.88 22.55
C GLY A 315 -25.19 -21.12 21.24
N GLU A 316 -25.42 -19.82 21.29
CA GLU A 316 -25.18 -18.90 20.17
C GLU A 316 -23.87 -18.14 20.33
N SER A 317 -23.41 -17.45 19.30
CA SER A 317 -22.17 -16.66 19.37
C SER A 317 -22.40 -15.25 18.86
N ARG A 318 -21.90 -14.27 19.61
CA ARG A 318 -22.23 -12.85 19.44
C ARG A 318 -20.95 -12.02 19.48
N LEU A 319 -20.80 -11.10 18.55
CA LEU A 319 -19.76 -10.08 18.54
C LEU A 319 -20.41 -8.70 18.49
N PHE A 320 -20.21 -7.89 19.52
CA PHE A 320 -20.66 -6.50 19.54
C PHE A 320 -19.54 -5.53 19.13
N VAL A 321 -19.89 -4.59 18.24
CA VAL A 321 -18.98 -3.55 17.75
C VAL A 321 -19.63 -2.17 17.84
N ARG A 322 -18.88 -1.12 17.48
CA ARG A 322 -19.38 0.27 17.51
C ARG A 322 -20.55 0.47 16.54
N LYS A 323 -21.30 1.55 16.76
CA LYS A 323 -22.46 1.95 15.93
C LYS A 323 -23.53 0.87 15.83
N GLU A 324 -23.79 0.22 16.97
CA GLU A 324 -24.80 -0.83 17.11
C GLU A 324 -24.57 -2.07 16.22
N GLY A 325 -23.43 -2.16 15.54
CA GLY A 325 -23.09 -3.31 14.72
C GLY A 325 -22.93 -4.58 15.55
N GLU A 326 -23.26 -5.71 14.94
CA GLU A 326 -23.11 -7.03 15.54
C GLU A 326 -22.93 -8.13 14.50
N TRP A 327 -22.25 -9.21 14.90
CA TRP A 327 -22.39 -10.52 14.28
C TRP A 327 -23.03 -11.45 15.30
N ARG A 328 -24.02 -12.23 14.87
CA ARG A 328 -24.75 -13.17 15.72
C ARG A 328 -25.03 -14.45 14.96
N PHE A 329 -24.55 -15.57 15.48
CA PHE A 329 -24.69 -16.90 14.89
C PHE A 329 -25.51 -17.81 15.81
N PRO A 330 -26.60 -18.42 15.32
CA PRO A 330 -27.40 -19.36 16.10
C PRO A 330 -26.63 -20.66 16.32
N ALA A 331 -27.03 -21.42 17.34
CA ALA A 331 -26.48 -22.75 17.60
C ALA A 331 -26.57 -23.66 16.37
N LEU A 332 -25.49 -24.37 16.08
CA LEU A 332 -25.42 -25.39 15.03
C LEU A 332 -25.41 -26.79 15.61
N ALA A 333 -25.87 -27.76 14.82
CA ALA A 333 -25.68 -29.16 15.16
C ALA A 333 -24.17 -29.49 15.07
N PRO A 334 -23.60 -30.30 15.99
CA PRO A 334 -22.17 -30.61 15.97
C PRO A 334 -21.67 -31.18 14.65
N ALA A 335 -22.48 -32.00 13.95
CA ALA A 335 -22.12 -32.57 12.65
C ALA A 335 -22.04 -31.50 11.54
N GLU A 336 -22.93 -30.51 11.58
CA GLU A 336 -22.95 -29.39 10.63
C GLU A 336 -21.77 -28.43 10.90
N ALA A 337 -21.51 -28.13 12.18
CA ALA A 337 -20.36 -27.34 12.59
C ALA A 337 -19.03 -28.00 12.16
N GLN A 338 -18.93 -29.33 12.34
CA GLN A 338 -17.76 -30.10 11.90
C GLN A 338 -17.57 -30.07 10.38
N ALA A 339 -18.65 -30.09 9.60
CA ALA A 339 -18.58 -30.03 8.14
C ALA A 339 -18.00 -28.68 7.66
N TYR A 340 -18.51 -27.57 8.16
CA TYR A 340 -17.97 -26.24 7.84
C TYR A 340 -16.54 -26.06 8.36
N LEU A 341 -16.23 -26.58 9.55
CA LEU A 341 -14.88 -26.53 10.09
C LEU A 341 -13.88 -27.30 9.23
N ASN A 342 -14.27 -28.47 8.69
CA ASN A 342 -13.44 -29.21 7.73
C ASN A 342 -13.15 -28.39 6.47
N GLU A 343 -14.14 -27.70 5.91
CA GLU A 343 -13.91 -26.85 4.73
C GLU A 343 -12.92 -25.71 5.00
N LEU A 344 -12.98 -25.12 6.20
CA LEU A 344 -12.03 -24.07 6.61
C LEU A 344 -10.63 -24.63 6.86
N VAL A 345 -10.50 -25.87 7.32
CA VAL A 345 -9.19 -26.55 7.43
C VAL A 345 -8.66 -26.90 6.03
N ASP A 346 -9.50 -27.37 5.12
CA ASP A 346 -9.09 -27.64 3.73
C ASP A 346 -8.64 -26.36 3.02
N GLY A 347 -9.34 -25.24 3.25
CA GLY A 347 -8.94 -23.92 2.75
C GLY A 347 -7.59 -23.45 3.30
N TYR A 348 -7.32 -23.73 4.58
CA TYR A 348 -6.01 -23.49 5.18
C TYR A 348 -4.90 -24.31 4.50
N LEU A 349 -5.11 -25.62 4.30
CA LEU A 349 -4.15 -26.51 3.65
C LEU A 349 -3.88 -26.11 2.20
N LEU A 350 -4.91 -25.73 1.45
CA LEU A 350 -4.78 -25.15 0.11
C LEU A 350 -3.99 -23.84 0.15
N GLY A 351 -4.33 -22.97 1.11
CA GLY A 351 -3.67 -21.70 1.37
C GLY A 351 -2.20 -21.80 1.79
N MET A 352 -1.72 -22.98 2.19
CA MET A 352 -0.31 -23.28 2.45
C MET A 352 0.43 -23.83 1.21
N SER A 353 -0.30 -24.16 0.15
CA SER A 353 0.25 -24.62 -1.13
C SER A 353 0.33 -23.47 -2.13
N GLN A 354 -0.68 -22.60 -2.15
CA GLN A 354 -0.73 -21.38 -2.96
C GLN A 354 -1.51 -20.30 -2.21
N PRO A 355 -1.32 -18.99 -2.50
CA PRO A 355 -2.12 -17.95 -1.87
C PRO A 355 -3.61 -18.19 -2.11
N LEU A 356 -4.38 -18.33 -1.03
CA LEU A 356 -5.84 -18.40 -1.13
C LEU A 356 -6.36 -16.99 -1.39
N LEU A 357 -6.90 -16.75 -2.59
CA LEU A 357 -7.37 -15.42 -3.01
C LEU A 357 -8.73 -15.11 -2.40
N LEU A 358 -8.74 -14.87 -1.09
CA LEU A 358 -9.92 -14.41 -0.37
C LEU A 358 -9.68 -13.01 0.17
N LEU A 359 -10.52 -12.08 -0.25
CA LEU A 359 -10.54 -10.69 0.21
C LEU A 359 -11.82 -10.50 1.04
N PRO A 360 -11.76 -10.61 2.39
CA PRO A 360 -12.95 -10.62 3.23
C PRO A 360 -13.84 -9.40 3.02
N GLU A 361 -13.26 -8.20 2.93
CA GLU A 361 -14.07 -6.98 2.92
C GLU A 361 -14.65 -6.71 1.52
N SER A 362 -13.86 -6.87 0.46
CA SER A 362 -14.30 -6.67 -0.93
C SER A 362 -15.26 -7.78 -1.39
N GLY A 363 -14.92 -9.04 -1.09
CA GLY A 363 -15.77 -10.19 -1.35
C GLY A 363 -17.06 -10.13 -0.56
N GLY A 364 -17.00 -9.79 0.73
CA GLY A 364 -18.19 -9.60 1.55
C GLY A 364 -19.05 -8.40 1.12
N ALA A 365 -18.46 -7.33 0.57
CA ALA A 365 -19.21 -6.23 -0.02
C ALA A 365 -19.96 -6.65 -1.29
N TRP A 366 -19.34 -7.47 -2.15
CA TRP A 366 -20.01 -8.11 -3.28
C TRP A 366 -21.15 -9.00 -2.80
N LEU A 367 -20.87 -9.89 -1.84
CA LEU A 367 -21.82 -10.87 -1.35
C LEU A 367 -23.03 -10.21 -0.67
N LYS A 368 -22.81 -9.17 0.13
CA LYS A 368 -23.89 -8.39 0.74
C LYS A 368 -24.82 -7.73 -0.28
N ALA A 369 -24.31 -7.42 -1.47
CA ALA A 369 -25.08 -6.77 -2.53
C ALA A 369 -25.92 -7.76 -3.37
N CYS A 370 -25.54 -9.05 -3.40
CA CYS A 370 -26.19 -10.06 -4.25
C CYS A 370 -26.83 -11.22 -3.48
N TYR A 371 -26.59 -11.38 -2.17
CA TYR A 371 -27.19 -12.43 -1.36
C TYR A 371 -28.58 -12.05 -0.85
N ASP A 372 -29.59 -12.86 -1.17
CA ASP A 372 -30.96 -12.75 -0.68
C ASP A 372 -31.16 -13.73 0.48
N ALA A 373 -31.26 -13.18 1.71
CA ALA A 373 -31.40 -13.97 2.92
C ALA A 373 -32.77 -14.66 3.06
N GLU A 374 -33.83 -14.15 2.42
CA GLU A 374 -35.17 -14.76 2.49
C GLU A 374 -35.24 -16.02 1.63
N LYS A 375 -34.57 -16.00 0.48
CA LYS A 375 -34.54 -17.12 -0.46
C LYS A 375 -33.32 -18.03 -0.33
N ASP A 376 -32.32 -17.63 0.46
CA ASP A 376 -31.02 -18.29 0.58
C ASP A 376 -30.36 -18.53 -0.79
N VAL A 377 -30.36 -17.50 -1.64
CA VAL A 377 -29.76 -17.55 -2.98
C VAL A 377 -28.90 -16.33 -3.27
N ILE A 378 -27.91 -16.54 -4.11
CA ILE A 378 -27.15 -15.45 -4.73
C ILE A 378 -27.87 -15.05 -6.02
N LEU A 379 -28.26 -13.78 -6.10
CA LEU A 379 -28.91 -13.18 -7.26
C LEU A 379 -27.89 -13.00 -8.39
N MET A 380 -28.08 -13.74 -9.49
CA MET A 380 -27.17 -13.77 -10.65
C MET A 380 -27.67 -12.96 -11.84
N ASP A 381 -28.73 -12.15 -11.67
CA ASP A 381 -29.17 -11.23 -12.72
C ASP A 381 -28.12 -10.15 -12.98
N GLU A 382 -28.06 -9.69 -14.23
CA GLU A 382 -27.01 -8.78 -14.70
C GLU A 382 -26.99 -7.46 -13.91
N GLU A 383 -28.15 -6.91 -13.56
CA GLU A 383 -28.25 -5.65 -12.83
C GLU A 383 -27.66 -5.78 -11.41
N THR A 384 -28.02 -6.84 -10.69
CA THR A 384 -27.51 -7.09 -9.34
C THR A 384 -26.02 -7.39 -9.36
N GLN A 385 -25.54 -8.17 -10.33
CA GLN A 385 -24.12 -8.49 -10.47
C GLN A 385 -23.27 -7.26 -10.82
N GLN A 386 -23.77 -6.34 -11.65
CA GLN A 386 -23.10 -5.05 -11.91
C GLN A 386 -23.01 -4.20 -10.64
N LYS A 387 -24.09 -4.11 -9.85
CA LYS A 387 -24.08 -3.42 -8.56
C LYS A 387 -23.11 -4.05 -7.57
N ALA A 388 -23.10 -5.38 -7.47
CA ALA A 388 -22.21 -6.13 -6.60
C ALA A 388 -20.74 -5.93 -6.99
N ARG A 389 -20.41 -5.94 -8.29
CA ARG A 389 -19.07 -5.63 -8.79
C ARG A 389 -18.66 -4.18 -8.47
N SER A 390 -19.57 -3.22 -8.58
CA SER A 390 -19.31 -1.84 -8.18
C SER A 390 -18.98 -1.73 -6.68
N LYS A 391 -19.72 -2.45 -5.83
CA LYS A 391 -19.45 -2.52 -4.38
C LYS A 391 -18.14 -3.20 -4.05
N PHE A 392 -17.80 -4.27 -4.75
CA PHE A 392 -16.49 -4.91 -4.66
C PHE A 392 -15.37 -3.90 -4.92
N LEU A 393 -15.41 -3.22 -6.08
CA LEU A 393 -14.36 -2.28 -6.49
C LEU A 393 -14.27 -1.08 -5.55
N GLN A 394 -15.42 -0.57 -5.08
CA GLN A 394 -15.46 0.51 -4.08
C GLN A 394 -14.69 0.15 -2.81
N THR A 395 -14.81 -1.09 -2.31
CA THR A 395 -14.07 -1.55 -1.13
C THR A 395 -12.62 -1.91 -1.45
N TYR A 396 -12.36 -2.46 -2.64
CA TYR A 396 -11.01 -2.83 -3.08
C TYR A 396 -10.11 -1.61 -3.29
N GLU A 397 -10.62 -0.56 -3.93
CA GLU A 397 -9.87 0.67 -4.23
C GLU A 397 -9.93 1.69 -3.08
N GLY A 398 -11.02 1.68 -2.31
CA GLY A 398 -11.26 2.63 -1.23
C GLY A 398 -11.68 4.01 -1.73
N ASN A 399 -11.31 5.06 -0.98
CA ASN A 399 -11.60 6.44 -1.33
C ASN A 399 -10.47 7.37 -0.88
N MET A 400 -10.64 8.69 -1.04
CA MET A 400 -9.61 9.69 -0.69
C MET A 400 -9.24 9.74 0.80
N VAL A 401 -10.06 9.16 1.69
CA VAL A 401 -9.89 9.17 3.15
C VAL A 401 -9.50 7.79 3.69
N VAL A 402 -10.08 6.73 3.12
CA VAL A 402 -9.90 5.34 3.56
C VAL A 402 -9.26 4.55 2.44
N SER A 403 -8.07 4.02 2.70
CA SER A 403 -7.37 3.13 1.79
C SER A 403 -8.17 1.85 1.56
N GLY A 404 -8.29 1.43 0.30
CA GLY A 404 -8.98 0.19 -0.07
C GLY A 404 -8.19 -1.06 0.32
N GLU A 405 -8.90 -2.20 0.37
CA GLU A 405 -8.29 -3.48 0.70
C GLU A 405 -7.17 -3.87 -0.29
N GLY A 406 -7.29 -3.49 -1.56
CA GLY A 406 -6.30 -3.76 -2.61
C GLY A 406 -5.00 -2.95 -2.49
N ALA A 407 -4.96 -1.92 -1.65
CA ALA A 407 -3.74 -1.15 -1.38
C ALA A 407 -2.77 -1.91 -0.44
N ASP A 408 -3.19 -3.03 0.13
CA ASP A 408 -2.36 -3.86 0.99
C ASP A 408 -1.17 -4.47 0.21
N ILE A 409 0.03 -4.32 0.75
CA ILE A 409 1.30 -4.84 0.23
C ILE A 409 1.25 -6.35 -0.08
N TRP A 410 0.46 -7.12 0.67
CA TRP A 410 0.34 -8.56 0.46
C TRP A 410 -0.35 -8.89 -0.87
N TYR A 411 -1.37 -8.13 -1.25
CA TYR A 411 -2.03 -8.26 -2.55
C TYR A 411 -1.21 -7.61 -3.66
N GLN A 412 -0.61 -6.44 -3.40
CA GLN A 412 0.25 -5.75 -4.38
C GLN A 412 1.45 -6.59 -4.82
N ARG A 413 1.91 -7.51 -3.96
CA ARG A 413 2.97 -8.45 -4.31
C ARG A 413 2.51 -9.54 -5.28
N LEU A 414 1.22 -9.91 -5.25
CA LEU A 414 0.64 -10.88 -6.19
C LEU A 414 0.35 -10.24 -7.55
N TRP A 415 -0.27 -9.06 -7.56
CA TRP A 415 -0.60 -8.31 -8.77
C TRP A 415 -0.60 -6.81 -8.52
N ARG A 416 -0.28 -6.01 -9.55
CA ARG A 416 -0.31 -4.54 -9.48
C ARG A 416 -1.66 -3.94 -9.85
N SER A 417 -2.39 -4.63 -10.72
CA SER A 417 -3.73 -4.28 -11.17
C SER A 417 -4.62 -5.51 -11.08
N LEU A 418 -5.86 -5.33 -10.66
CA LEU A 418 -6.80 -6.45 -10.54
C LEU A 418 -7.24 -6.92 -11.92
N GLU A 419 -6.78 -8.09 -12.32
CA GLU A 419 -7.16 -8.72 -13.58
C GLU A 419 -8.51 -9.46 -13.45
N PRO A 420 -9.27 -9.63 -14.55
CA PRO A 420 -10.55 -10.34 -14.53
C PRO A 420 -10.48 -11.76 -13.95
N ALA A 421 -9.42 -12.52 -14.25
CA ALA A 421 -9.25 -13.88 -13.75
C ALA A 421 -9.08 -13.92 -12.23
N HIS A 422 -8.30 -13.00 -11.65
CA HIS A 422 -8.15 -12.89 -10.19
C HIS A 422 -9.47 -12.46 -9.54
N TYR A 423 -10.22 -11.54 -10.16
CA TYR A 423 -11.55 -11.16 -9.66
C TYR A 423 -12.49 -12.36 -9.60
N GLU A 424 -12.58 -13.16 -10.68
CA GLU A 424 -13.45 -14.35 -10.72
C GLU A 424 -13.05 -15.37 -9.64
N GLU A 425 -11.76 -15.62 -9.47
CA GLU A 425 -11.25 -16.51 -8.42
C GLU A 425 -11.62 -15.98 -7.02
N ILE A 426 -11.47 -14.68 -6.76
CA ILE A 426 -11.85 -14.07 -5.48
C ILE A 426 -13.34 -14.24 -5.20
N ILE A 427 -14.20 -14.06 -6.21
CA ILE A 427 -15.64 -14.27 -6.06
C ILE A 427 -15.95 -15.76 -5.79
N ALA A 428 -15.28 -16.68 -6.47
CA ALA A 428 -15.45 -18.12 -6.20
C ALA A 428 -15.09 -18.49 -4.76
N GLN A 429 -13.94 -18.00 -4.25
CA GLN A 429 -13.53 -18.23 -2.86
C GLN A 429 -14.43 -17.51 -1.85
N THR A 430 -14.94 -16.33 -2.20
CA THR A 430 -15.92 -15.57 -1.40
C THR A 430 -17.20 -16.37 -1.22
N GLN A 431 -17.76 -16.91 -2.30
CA GLN A 431 -18.97 -17.73 -2.23
C GLN A 431 -18.74 -18.98 -1.39
N ARG A 432 -17.57 -19.61 -1.52
CA ARG A 432 -17.25 -20.82 -0.75
C ARG A 432 -17.12 -20.55 0.75
N TYR A 433 -16.33 -19.54 1.12
CA TYR A 433 -15.92 -19.37 2.52
C TYR A 433 -16.68 -18.30 3.29
N LEU A 434 -17.24 -17.29 2.62
CA LEU A 434 -17.94 -16.19 3.29
C LEU A 434 -19.45 -16.32 3.24
N LEU A 435 -20.03 -17.07 2.29
CA LEU A 435 -21.48 -17.30 2.22
C LEU A 435 -22.08 -17.82 3.53
N PRO A 436 -21.47 -18.79 4.25
CA PRO A 436 -22.02 -19.26 5.52
C PRO A 436 -22.21 -18.13 6.55
N LEU A 437 -21.31 -17.15 6.59
CA LEU A 437 -21.43 -16.03 7.53
C LEU A 437 -22.73 -15.27 7.31
N TYR A 438 -23.08 -14.96 6.06
CA TYR A 438 -24.30 -14.22 5.74
C TYR A 438 -25.55 -15.08 5.86
N ARG A 439 -25.44 -16.38 5.59
CA ARG A 439 -26.54 -17.34 5.75
C ARG A 439 -26.98 -17.50 7.20
N TYR A 440 -26.02 -17.64 8.12
CA TYR A 440 -26.31 -17.88 9.53
C TYR A 440 -26.39 -16.60 10.36
N HIS A 441 -25.97 -15.46 9.84
CA HIS A 441 -26.09 -14.21 10.57
C HIS A 441 -27.55 -13.80 10.76
N ARG A 442 -27.95 -13.65 12.02
CA ARG A 442 -29.24 -13.04 12.39
C ARG A 442 -29.00 -11.59 12.79
N SER A 443 -29.52 -10.66 12.01
CA SER A 443 -29.57 -9.25 12.40
C SER A 443 -30.67 -9.07 13.44
N THR A 444 -30.36 -8.52 14.62
CA THR A 444 -31.36 -8.19 15.63
C THR A 444 -32.04 -6.84 15.35
N GLN A 445 -32.10 -6.39 14.09
CA GLN A 445 -32.88 -5.21 13.71
C GLN A 445 -34.38 -5.52 13.85
N ILE A 446 -34.92 -5.19 15.03
CA ILE A 446 -36.33 -4.91 15.29
C ILE A 446 -36.62 -3.47 14.90
#